data_AF-A0A1J7C468-F1
#
_entry.id   AF-A0A1J7C468-F1
#
_cell.length_a   1.000
_cell.length_b   1.000
_cell.length_c   1.000
_cell.angle_alpha   90.00
_cell.angle_beta   90.00
_cell.angle_gamma   90.00
#
_symmetry.space_group_name_H-M   'P 1'
#
loop_
_entity.id
_entity.type
_entity.pdbx_description
1 polymer ?
#
loop_
_entity_poly.entity_id
_entity_poly.type
_entity_poly.pdbx_seq_one_letter_code
_entity_poly.pdbx_strand_id
1 'polypeptide(L)'
;MAKVAPCPDLNAAQVADLIDQDYTQNRFQRSEQDPQAAGGRNINAWVNPEDVTGVGDVWQAPLKVRGNEQDLNYAVTLDCTKGEITYRLNK
;
A
#
# COMPACT_ATOMS: atom_id res chain seq x y z
N MET A 1 -13.50 -11.44 2.06
CA MET A 1 -12.95 -10.08 1.88
C MET A 1 -12.60 -9.60 3.28
N ALA A 2 -11.31 -9.43 3.58
CA ALA A 2 -10.89 -8.99 4.91
C ALA A 2 -11.37 -7.53 5.07
N LYS A 3 -12.35 -7.31 5.95
CA LYS A 3 -12.74 -5.96 6.35
C LYS A 3 -11.58 -5.40 7.16
N VAL A 4 -10.96 -4.33 6.67
CA VAL A 4 -10.03 -3.55 7.48
C VAL A 4 -10.82 -3.05 8.69
N ALA A 5 -10.33 -3.32 9.90
CA ALA A 5 -10.98 -2.87 11.12
C ALA A 5 -11.11 -1.32 11.09
N PRO A 6 -12.17 -0.74 11.68
CA PRO A 6 -12.26 0.71 11.81
C PRO A 6 -10.97 1.21 12.48
N CYS A 7 -10.41 2.31 11.96
CA CYS A 7 -9.06 2.80 12.26
C CYS A 7 -8.96 3.92 13.32
N PRO A 8 -9.84 4.07 14.34
CA PRO A 8 -9.89 5.31 15.11
C PRO A 8 -8.60 5.62 15.90
N ASP A 9 -7.66 4.66 16.00
CA ASP A 9 -6.38 4.84 16.69
C ASP A 9 -5.14 4.49 15.82
N LEU A 10 -5.30 4.33 14.50
CA LEU A 10 -4.14 4.05 13.65
C LEU A 10 -3.31 5.32 13.44
N ASN A 11 -2.02 5.23 13.73
CA ASN A 11 -1.05 6.28 13.42
C ASN A 11 -0.40 6.04 12.04
N ALA A 12 0.25 7.07 11.49
CA ALA A 12 0.89 7.03 10.17
C ALA A 12 1.82 5.83 9.97
N ALA A 13 2.56 5.44 11.02
CA ALA A 13 3.42 4.26 11.01
C ALA A 13 2.64 2.94 10.88
N GLN A 14 1.57 2.77 11.66
CA GLN A 14 0.73 1.57 11.56
C GLN A 14 0.00 1.49 10.22
N VAL A 15 -0.44 2.63 9.66
CA VAL A 15 -1.05 2.68 8.32
C VAL A 15 -0.02 2.27 7.27
N ALA A 16 1.22 2.77 7.36
CA ALA A 16 2.30 2.39 6.48
C ALA A 16 2.58 0.88 6.51
N ASP A 17 2.75 0.31 7.70
CA ASP A 17 3.01 -1.13 7.88
C ASP A 17 1.85 -1.99 7.37
N LEU A 18 0.60 -1.58 7.63
CA LEU A 18 -0.59 -2.30 7.18
C LEU A 18 -0.68 -2.34 5.65
N ILE A 19 -0.41 -1.21 4.99
CA ILE A 19 -0.43 -1.09 3.54
C ILE A 19 0.70 -1.93 2.92
N ASP A 20 1.90 -1.85 3.49
CA ASP A 20 3.05 -2.62 3.00
C ASP A 20 2.79 -4.14 3.13
N GLN A 21 2.27 -4.56 4.28
CA GLN A 21 1.94 -5.96 4.52
C GLN A 21 0.81 -6.47 3.59
N ASP A 22 -0.28 -5.71 3.42
CA ASP A 22 -1.38 -6.11 2.53
C ASP A 22 -0.92 -6.13 1.06
N TYR A 23 -0.13 -5.15 0.63
CA TYR A 23 0.40 -5.13 -0.72
C TYR A 23 1.31 -6.32 -0.97
N THR A 24 2.30 -6.56 -0.11
CA THR A 24 3.30 -7.62 -0.31
C THR A 24 2.71 -9.02 -0.15
N GLN A 25 1.87 -9.25 0.86
CA GLN A 25 1.35 -10.60 1.16
C GLN A 25 0.09 -10.95 0.37
N ASN A 26 -0.76 -9.97 0.07
CA ASN A 26 -2.10 -10.23 -0.48
C ASN A 26 -2.15 -9.86 -1.96
N ARG A 27 -1.78 -8.61 -2.29
CA ARG A 27 -1.94 -8.04 -3.63
C ARG A 27 -0.87 -8.54 -4.60
N PHE A 28 0.40 -8.45 -4.19
CA PHE A 28 1.55 -8.82 -5.00
C PHE A 28 1.65 -10.33 -5.22
N GLN A 29 1.30 -11.14 -4.21
CA GLN A 29 1.25 -12.60 -4.40
C GLN A 29 0.08 -13.07 -5.27
N ARG A 30 -1.04 -12.32 -5.30
CA ARG A 30 -2.23 -12.68 -6.11
C ARG A 30 -2.17 -12.14 -7.53
N SER A 31 -1.47 -11.03 -7.77
CA SER A 31 -1.28 -10.45 -9.09
C SER A 31 -0.09 -11.12 -9.80
N GLU A 32 -0.28 -11.63 -11.02
CA GLU A 32 0.86 -12.05 -11.87
C GLU A 32 1.49 -10.87 -12.63
N GLN A 33 0.73 -9.79 -12.85
CA GLN A 33 1.17 -8.63 -13.63
C GLN A 33 2.16 -7.73 -12.87
N ASP A 34 1.97 -7.54 -11.56
CA ASP A 34 2.84 -6.71 -10.73
C ASP A 34 4.28 -7.28 -10.62
N PRO A 35 4.50 -8.58 -10.32
CA PRO A 35 5.85 -9.16 -10.33
C PRO A 35 6.49 -9.16 -11.72
N GLN A 36 5.69 -9.31 -12.78
CA GLN A 36 6.22 -9.22 -14.13
C GLN A 36 6.64 -7.79 -14.48
N ALA A 37 5.85 -6.79 -14.08
CA ALA A 37 6.19 -5.38 -14.27
C ALA A 37 7.39 -4.95 -13.42
N ALA A 38 7.56 -5.52 -12.23
CA ALA A 38 8.69 -5.23 -11.36
C ALA A 38 9.97 -6.02 -11.72
N GLY A 39 9.95 -6.88 -12.75
CA GLY A 39 11.12 -7.67 -13.14
C GLY A 39 11.42 -8.88 -12.24
N GLY A 40 10.43 -9.35 -11.49
CA GLY A 40 10.51 -10.54 -10.65
C GLY A 40 9.67 -10.46 -9.38
N ARG A 41 9.64 -11.57 -8.64
CA ARG A 41 9.00 -11.65 -7.31
C ARG A 41 9.84 -11.04 -6.18
N ASN A 42 11.11 -10.74 -6.45
CA ASN A 42 11.98 -10.05 -5.51
C ASN A 42 11.75 -8.54 -5.65
N ILE A 43 10.72 -8.06 -4.97
CA ILE A 43 10.46 -6.63 -4.82
C ILE A 43 10.75 -6.19 -3.39
N ASN A 44 11.09 -4.92 -3.23
CA ASN A 44 11.08 -4.29 -1.92
C ASN A 44 9.99 -3.21 -1.93
N ALA A 45 8.86 -3.49 -1.27
CA ALA A 45 7.81 -2.51 -1.07
C ALA A 45 8.01 -1.84 0.30
N TRP A 46 7.79 -0.53 0.38
CA TRP A 46 7.74 0.19 1.65
C TRP A 46 6.88 1.45 1.51
N VAL A 47 6.30 1.86 2.63
CA VAL A 47 5.61 3.14 2.77
C VAL A 47 6.41 3.99 3.74
N ASN A 48 6.68 5.25 3.37
CA ASN A 48 7.30 6.20 4.27
C ASN A 48 6.24 6.79 5.21
N PRO A 49 6.30 6.55 6.53
CA PRO A 49 5.31 7.09 7.46
C PRO A 49 5.32 8.62 7.53
N GLU A 50 6.44 9.26 7.21
CA GLU A 50 6.56 10.73 7.13
C GLU A 50 5.77 11.31 5.95
N ASP A 51 5.57 10.53 4.89
CA ASP A 51 4.81 10.90 3.71
C ASP A 51 3.32 10.47 3.83
N VAL A 52 2.94 9.83 4.94
CA VAL A 52 1.55 9.42 5.19
C VAL A 52 0.76 10.61 5.72
N THR A 53 -0.31 10.96 5.01
CA THR A 53 -1.19 12.06 5.36
C THR A 53 -2.59 11.52 5.67
N GLY A 54 -3.06 11.73 6.91
CA GLY A 54 -4.44 11.40 7.32
C GLY A 54 -5.30 12.65 7.43
N VAL A 55 -6.46 12.66 6.77
CA VAL A 55 -7.48 13.70 6.93
C VAL A 55 -8.77 13.03 7.41
N GLY A 56 -9.03 13.14 8.72
CA GLY A 56 -10.18 12.48 9.35
C GLY A 56 -10.05 10.95 9.27
N ASP A 57 -11.04 10.31 8.64
CA ASP A 57 -11.08 8.84 8.45
C ASP A 57 -10.44 8.37 7.13
N VAL A 58 -9.85 9.28 6.35
CA VAL A 58 -9.19 8.95 5.08
C VAL A 58 -7.69 9.17 5.19
N TRP A 59 -6.93 8.11 4.94
CA TRP A 59 -5.48 8.12 4.96
C TRP A 59 -4.93 7.97 3.54
N GLN A 60 -3.92 8.76 3.22
CA GLN A 60 -3.18 8.68 1.98
C GLN A 60 -1.73 8.39 2.27
N ALA A 61 -1.15 7.44 1.53
CA ALA A 61 0.17 6.94 1.75
C ALA A 61 0.83 6.60 0.40
N PRO A 62 2.03 7.12 0.09
CA PRO A 62 2.77 6.69 -1.09
C PRO A 62 3.50 5.37 -0.79
N LEU A 63 3.11 4.31 -1.48
CA LEU A 63 3.80 3.04 -1.50
C LEU A 63 4.85 3.05 -2.60
N LYS A 64 6.10 2.81 -2.23
CA LYS A 64 7.22 2.67 -3.15
C LYS A 64 7.55 1.20 -3.28
N VAL A 65 7.59 0.71 -4.50
CA VAL A 65 7.90 -0.68 -4.82
C VAL A 65 9.13 -0.69 -5.70
N ARG A 66 10.26 -1.10 -5.13
CA ARG A 66 11.50 -1.26 -5.86
C ARG A 66 11.53 -2.63 -6.52
N GLY A 67 11.37 -2.63 -7.84
CA GLY A 67 11.55 -3.79 -8.67
C GLY A 67 13.01 -3.97 -9.09
N ASN A 68 13.28 -5.10 -9.74
CA ASN A 68 14.56 -5.38 -10.37
C ASN A 68 14.69 -4.68 -11.74
N GLU A 69 13.58 -4.53 -12.46
CA GLU A 69 13.55 -3.83 -13.76
C GLU A 69 13.20 -2.34 -13.62
N GLN A 70 12.19 -2.01 -12.81
CA GLN A 70 11.73 -0.64 -12.60
C GLN A 70 11.16 -0.44 -11.21
N ASP A 71 11.29 0.79 -10.72
CA ASP A 71 10.64 1.24 -9.49
C ASP A 71 9.21 1.70 -9.80
N LEU A 72 8.24 1.19 -9.04
CA LEU A 72 6.83 1.52 -9.16
C LEU A 72 6.41 2.34 -7.94
N ASN A 73 5.66 3.42 -8.17
CA ASN A 73 5.09 4.25 -7.11
C ASN A 73 3.58 4.14 -7.14
N TYR A 74 2.97 3.75 -6.03
CA TYR A 74 1.53 3.66 -5.88
C TYR A 74 1.05 4.69 -4.85
N ALA A 75 0.07 5.51 -5.23
CA ALA A 75 -0.71 6.29 -4.30
C ALA A 75 -1.77 5.38 -3.66
N VAL A 76 -1.61 5.12 -2.37
CA VAL A 76 -2.54 4.31 -1.59
C VAL A 76 -3.48 5.24 -0.84
N THR A 77 -4.77 4.92 -0.88
CA THR A 77 -5.81 5.61 -0.12
C THR A 77 -6.55 4.57 0.71
N LEU A 78 -6.42 4.68 2.03
CA LEU A 78 -7.15 3.88 3.00
C LEU A 78 -8.36 4.69 3.47
N ASP A 79 -9.56 4.20 3.16
CA ASP A 79 -10.83 4.75 3.64
C ASP A 79 -11.24 3.91 4.86
N CYS A 80 -11.04 4.45 6.06
CA CYS A 80 -11.35 3.76 7.31
C CYS A 80 -12.85 3.76 7.61
N THR A 81 -13.63 4.66 7.02
CA THR A 81 -15.09 4.64 7.10
C THR A 81 -15.64 3.39 6.39
N LYS A 82 -15.03 3.00 5.27
CA LYS A 82 -15.40 1.79 4.51
C LYS A 82 -14.60 0.55 4.85
N GLY A 83 -13.41 0.72 5.44
CA GLY A 83 -12.45 -0.35 5.66
C GLY A 83 -11.88 -0.87 4.33
N GLU A 84 -11.65 0.02 3.36
CA GLU A 84 -11.17 -0.32 2.02
C GLU A 84 -9.84 0.37 1.71
N ILE A 85 -8.91 -0.37 1.09
CA ILE A 85 -7.62 0.16 0.62
C ILE A 85 -7.63 0.21 -0.90
N THR A 86 -7.47 1.43 -1.43
CA THR A 86 -7.39 1.68 -2.87
C THR A 86 -5.94 1.96 -3.24
N TYR A 87 -5.41 1.22 -4.22
CA TYR A 87 -4.06 1.43 -4.75
C TYR A 87 -4.15 2.00 -6.16
N ARG A 88 -3.56 3.17 -6.39
CA ARG A 88 -3.44 3.81 -7.71
C ARG A 88 -1.99 3.89 -8.11
N LEU A 89 -1.62 3.28 -9.23
CA LEU A 89 -0.27 3.43 -9.77
C LEU A 89 -0.10 4.87 -10.28
N ASN A 90 0.86 5.60 -9.74
CA ASN A 90 1.32 6.86 -10.32
C ASN A 90 2.34 6.52 -11.40
N LYS A 91 1.93 6.68 -12.66
CA LYS A 91 2.80 6.57 -13.85
C LYS A 91 3.57 7.86 -14.08
#